data_AF-A0A8S1Y1X2-F1
#
_entry.id   AF-A0A8S1Y1X2-F1
#
_cell.length_a   1.000
_cell.length_b   1.000
_cell.length_c   1.000
_cell.angle_alpha   90.00
_cell.angle_beta   90.00
_cell.angle_gamma   90.00
#
_symmetry.space_group_name_H-M   'P 1'
#
loop_
_entity.id
_entity.type
_entity.pdbx_description
1 polymer ?
#
loop_
_entity_poly.entity_id
_entity_poly.type
_entity_poly.pdbx_seq_one_letter_code
_entity_poly.pdbx_strand_id
1 'polypeptide(L)'
;MHYLLFLIPIVFSSISPADYISQSDRPKIAAHRGLCSIFPENTAQSFEGAMFQGTDFIELDVVLNKELQLIVAHDTFMTAVSNIKTFPEFSSRQRKRTINGVVRDDWWLIDFSLAELKRVGINQVRGSTRPKMFDGLFTYPTLWEVLQQVKDFNIRTANERNPNKKPVGILLEIKDYEYHLEYAGVSIVQYVISELSKFGIGTIKDCKSVVPIVIMSFDMNAVKETRELTDLPRVFLMTGLQNQPSTFYAEATKYANIIGVDLASVWNQKTQQIQPEVQLIKDNQMMVYAWTFQDDASGTQKIHLLSSSQDEYPRTYHRVFRCSNLVCPIILKLMNNYQDEESGFKIQEKIYTWGRFLLFFLTGLILLIVSFPFSGFLLVNPYPFVLLFSLGSLLILIAIIQVTEYKTIFSQAGTVIYFIALLSGLYTGVFKIGYLTTLGIMIVQILALLYLMAALLPGGQAGLKNYILSKIKT
;
A
#
# COMPACT_ATOMS: atom_id res chain seq x y z
N MET A 1 -39.04 35.40 25.23
CA MET A 1 -38.90 33.93 25.07
C MET A 1 -37.43 33.58 25.16
N HIS A 2 -36.97 33.11 26.31
CA HIS A 2 -35.63 32.54 26.47
C HIS A 2 -35.72 31.06 26.12
N TYR A 3 -35.09 30.64 25.03
CA TYR A 3 -34.96 29.23 24.69
C TYR A 3 -33.83 28.64 25.54
N LEU A 4 -34.19 27.86 26.57
CA LEU A 4 -33.26 26.96 27.24
C LEU A 4 -32.93 25.81 26.28
N LEU A 5 -31.72 25.82 25.73
CA LEU A 5 -31.10 24.65 25.10
C LEU A 5 -30.70 23.67 26.21
N PHE A 6 -31.52 22.63 26.42
CA PHE A 6 -31.10 21.46 27.19
C PHE A 6 -30.07 20.68 26.37
N LEU A 7 -28.79 20.84 26.72
CA LEU A 7 -27.74 19.90 26.35
C LEU A 7 -28.03 18.60 27.09
N ILE A 8 -28.64 17.63 26.40
CA ILE A 8 -28.71 16.25 26.89
C ILE A 8 -27.28 15.70 26.79
N PRO A 9 -26.61 15.33 27.90
CA PRO A 9 -25.37 14.61 27.80
C PRO A 9 -25.65 13.30 27.07
N ILE A 10 -24.98 13.08 25.94
CA ILE A 10 -24.95 11.77 25.29
C ILE A 10 -24.26 10.84 26.28
N VAL A 11 -25.05 10.12 27.07
CA VAL A 11 -24.56 9.02 27.88
C VAL A 11 -24.20 7.93 26.87
N PHE A 12 -22.93 7.87 26.49
CA PHE A 12 -22.38 6.68 25.83
C PHE A 12 -22.57 5.52 26.80
N SER A 13 -23.62 4.72 26.58
CA SER A 13 -23.80 3.42 27.22
C SER A 13 -22.46 2.68 27.18
N SER A 14 -22.08 2.03 28.28
CA SER A 14 -20.92 1.15 28.38
C SER A 14 -20.77 0.35 27.08
N ILE A 15 -19.75 0.68 26.31
CA ILE A 15 -19.55 0.15 24.95
C ILE A 15 -19.21 -1.33 25.11
N SER A 16 -20.20 -2.20 24.95
CA SER A 16 -19.97 -3.62 24.69
C SER A 16 -18.90 -3.70 23.59
N PRO A 17 -17.82 -4.47 23.75
CA PRO A 17 -16.86 -4.71 22.68
C PRO A 17 -17.66 -5.05 21.44
N ALA A 18 -17.55 -4.21 20.40
CA ALA A 18 -18.51 -4.20 19.31
C ALA A 18 -18.83 -5.64 18.89
N ASP A 19 -20.12 -6.00 18.86
CA ASP A 19 -20.56 -7.40 18.77
C ASP A 19 -19.82 -8.18 17.66
N TYR A 20 -19.37 -7.51 16.60
CA TYR A 20 -18.59 -8.13 15.53
C TYR A 20 -17.24 -8.76 15.99
N ILE A 21 -16.57 -8.22 17.01
CA ILE A 21 -15.32 -8.77 17.58
C ILE A 21 -15.63 -10.00 18.45
N SER A 22 -16.71 -9.93 19.23
CA SER A 22 -17.07 -10.93 20.25
C SER A 22 -17.92 -12.11 19.74
N GLN A 23 -18.48 -12.02 18.53
CA GLN A 23 -19.34 -13.05 17.89
C GLN A 23 -18.58 -14.33 17.44
N SER A 24 -17.83 -15.00 18.31
CA SER A 24 -17.12 -16.23 17.96
C SER A 24 -16.91 -17.13 19.17
N ASP A 25 -17.33 -18.40 19.05
CA ASP A 25 -17.13 -19.44 20.09
C ASP A 25 -15.66 -19.89 20.23
N ARG A 26 -14.76 -19.27 19.48
CA ARG A 26 -13.30 -19.49 19.53
C ARG A 26 -12.53 -18.17 19.62
N PRO A 27 -11.30 -18.20 20.17
CA PRO A 27 -10.38 -17.06 20.11
C PRO A 27 -10.17 -16.56 18.68
N LYS A 28 -10.02 -15.24 18.54
CA LYS A 28 -9.63 -14.60 17.28
C LYS A 28 -8.14 -14.68 17.08
N ILE A 29 -7.72 -14.93 15.85
CA ILE A 29 -6.31 -14.98 15.46
C ILE A 29 -5.95 -13.69 14.73
N ALA A 30 -4.91 -13.02 15.20
CA ALA A 30 -4.32 -11.87 14.54
C ALA A 30 -2.90 -12.22 14.07
N ALA A 31 -2.61 -11.94 12.81
CA ALA A 31 -1.30 -12.18 12.22
C ALA A 31 -0.40 -10.98 12.48
N HIS A 32 0.43 -11.10 13.51
CA HIS A 32 1.31 -10.04 14.00
C HIS A 32 2.34 -9.61 12.93
N ARG A 33 2.12 -8.43 12.34
CA ARG A 33 2.83 -7.85 11.18
C ARG A 33 2.73 -8.71 9.91
N GLY A 34 1.63 -9.44 9.77
CA GLY A 34 1.37 -10.43 8.72
C GLY A 34 2.04 -11.79 8.96
N LEU A 35 2.32 -12.54 7.88
CA LEU A 35 3.02 -13.82 7.89
C LEU A 35 4.54 -13.63 8.04
N CYS A 36 4.94 -12.99 9.13
CA CYS A 36 6.33 -12.60 9.40
C CYS A 36 7.29 -13.77 9.67
N SER A 37 6.78 -15.01 9.72
CA SER A 37 7.59 -16.24 9.76
C SER A 37 8.24 -16.56 8.40
N ILE A 38 7.71 -16.01 7.30
CA ILE A 38 8.17 -16.27 5.93
C ILE A 38 8.61 -14.98 5.24
N PHE A 39 7.80 -13.93 5.32
CA PHE A 39 8.04 -12.65 4.64
C PHE A 39 8.59 -11.59 5.62
N PRO A 40 9.36 -10.60 5.15
CA PRO A 40 9.67 -9.42 5.95
C PRO A 40 8.40 -8.78 6.50
N GLU A 41 8.44 -8.40 7.78
CA GLU A 41 7.28 -7.87 8.50
C GLU A 41 6.72 -6.60 7.86
N ASN A 42 5.42 -6.32 8.10
CA ASN A 42 4.77 -5.09 7.66
C ASN A 42 4.88 -4.81 6.14
N THR A 43 4.94 -5.87 5.34
CA THR A 43 4.91 -5.82 3.87
C THR A 43 3.56 -6.29 3.34
N ALA A 44 3.15 -5.81 2.17
CA ALA A 44 1.94 -6.26 1.49
C ALA A 44 1.92 -7.79 1.32
N GLN A 45 3.07 -8.40 1.03
CA GLN A 45 3.23 -9.84 0.84
C GLN A 45 3.06 -10.61 2.15
N SER A 46 3.58 -10.07 3.27
CA SER A 46 3.33 -10.62 4.60
C SER A 46 1.84 -10.64 4.92
N PHE A 47 1.12 -9.54 4.63
CA PHE A 47 -0.33 -9.46 4.85
C PHE A 47 -1.10 -10.42 3.95
N GLU A 48 -0.80 -10.48 2.65
CA GLU A 48 -1.45 -11.41 1.70
C GLU A 48 -1.29 -12.86 2.18
N GLY A 49 -0.07 -13.25 2.57
CA GLY A 49 0.19 -14.59 3.08
C GLY A 49 -0.61 -14.93 4.34
N ALA A 50 -0.72 -13.99 5.28
CA ALA A 50 -1.53 -14.15 6.48
C ALA A 50 -3.02 -14.28 6.15
N MET A 51 -3.52 -13.44 5.22
CA MET A 51 -4.88 -13.48 4.71
C MET A 51 -5.19 -14.78 3.96
N PHE A 52 -4.23 -15.44 3.33
CA PHE A 52 -4.47 -16.79 2.81
C PHE A 52 -4.47 -17.87 3.90
N GLN A 53 -3.68 -17.72 4.96
CA GLN A 53 -3.41 -18.81 5.91
C GLN A 53 -4.57 -19.17 6.86
N GLY A 54 -5.32 -18.20 7.37
CA GLY A 54 -6.45 -18.45 8.28
C GLY A 54 -6.81 -17.31 9.23
N THR A 55 -6.01 -16.24 9.31
CA THR A 55 -6.15 -15.14 10.27
C THR A 55 -7.50 -14.42 10.22
N ASP A 56 -8.08 -14.10 11.38
CA ASP A 56 -9.27 -13.24 11.47
C ASP A 56 -8.91 -11.76 11.26
N PHE A 57 -7.72 -11.35 11.72
CA PHE A 57 -7.17 -10.02 11.56
C PHE A 57 -5.73 -10.08 11.04
N ILE A 58 -5.33 -9.14 10.19
CA ILE A 58 -3.91 -8.77 10.10
C ILE A 58 -3.63 -7.71 11.17
N GLU A 59 -2.48 -7.77 11.81
CA GLU A 59 -2.02 -6.70 12.69
C GLU A 59 -0.90 -5.93 11.98
N LEU A 60 -0.95 -4.60 12.08
CA LEU A 60 0.02 -3.70 11.47
C LEU A 60 0.27 -2.49 12.36
N ASP A 61 1.43 -1.89 12.17
CA ASP A 61 1.90 -0.71 12.88
C ASP A 61 1.90 0.51 11.94
N VAL A 62 1.50 1.70 12.41
CA VAL A 62 1.56 2.94 11.60
C VAL A 62 2.39 4.04 12.25
N VAL A 63 3.15 4.74 11.41
CA VAL A 63 3.93 5.95 11.70
C VAL A 63 3.79 6.96 10.56
N LEU A 64 4.26 8.19 10.75
CA LEU A 64 4.25 9.24 9.72
C LEU A 64 5.57 9.33 8.95
N ASN A 65 5.48 9.60 7.63
CA ASN A 65 6.62 10.03 6.81
C ASN A 65 6.75 11.57 6.75
N LYS A 66 7.69 12.05 5.92
CA LYS A 66 7.94 13.49 5.71
C LYS A 66 6.73 14.27 5.22
N GLU A 67 5.90 13.67 4.37
CA GLU A 67 4.68 14.29 3.85
C GLU A 67 3.45 14.06 4.76
N LEU A 68 3.67 13.55 5.97
CA LEU A 68 2.61 13.21 6.94
C LEU A 68 1.61 12.16 6.41
N GLN A 69 2.07 11.28 5.52
CA GLN A 69 1.35 10.08 5.12
C GLN A 69 1.59 8.96 6.13
N LEU A 70 0.57 8.13 6.36
CA LEU A 70 0.66 6.98 7.24
C LEU A 70 1.38 5.84 6.54
N ILE A 71 2.54 5.48 7.08
CA ILE A 71 3.41 4.40 6.61
C ILE A 71 3.28 3.23 7.57
N VAL A 72 3.18 2.05 7.00
CA VAL A 72 3.12 0.80 7.76
C VAL A 72 4.54 0.37 8.12
N ALA A 73 4.90 0.54 9.39
CA ALA A 73 6.21 0.22 9.93
C ALA A 73 6.16 0.15 11.46
N HIS A 74 6.89 -0.80 12.05
CA HIS A 74 6.91 -0.98 13.50
C HIS A 74 7.64 0.14 14.24
N ASP A 75 8.78 0.58 13.71
CA ASP A 75 9.61 1.59 14.34
C ASP A 75 9.52 2.91 13.55
N THR A 76 9.66 4.06 14.24
CA THR A 76 9.80 5.37 13.59
C THR A 76 11.14 5.58 12.89
N PHE A 77 12.03 4.59 12.97
CA PHE A 77 13.36 4.54 12.38
C PHE A 77 13.56 3.24 11.59
N MET A 78 14.49 3.23 10.63
CA MET A 78 14.55 2.13 9.63
C MET A 78 15.79 1.25 9.68
N THR A 79 16.87 1.59 10.41
CA THR A 79 18.11 0.78 10.39
C THR A 79 17.88 -0.67 10.80
N ALA A 80 17.01 -0.91 11.78
CA ALA A 80 16.84 -2.23 12.36
C ALA A 80 16.28 -3.27 11.38
N VAL A 81 15.48 -2.84 10.40
CA VAL A 81 14.69 -3.74 9.55
C VAL A 81 14.89 -3.50 8.06
N SER A 82 15.80 -2.62 7.63
CA SER A 82 15.90 -2.24 6.21
C SER A 82 17.30 -2.26 5.64
N ASN A 83 17.39 -2.18 4.32
CA ASN A 83 18.63 -2.02 3.58
C ASN A 83 19.07 -0.54 3.43
N ILE A 84 18.56 0.39 4.24
CA ILE A 84 18.86 1.85 4.13
C ILE A 84 20.35 2.17 4.04
N LYS A 85 21.19 1.40 4.74
CA LYS A 85 22.66 1.55 4.75
C LYS A 85 23.31 1.36 3.38
N THR A 86 22.61 0.77 2.43
CA THR A 86 23.10 0.52 1.06
C THR A 86 22.93 1.72 0.13
N PHE A 87 22.32 2.83 0.59
CA PHE A 87 22.07 4.04 -0.19
C PHE A 87 23.02 5.18 0.22
N PRO A 88 24.12 5.43 -0.53
CA PRO A 88 25.10 6.46 -0.19
C PRO A 88 24.50 7.86 -0.12
N GLU A 89 23.50 8.17 -0.94
CA GLU A 89 22.82 9.46 -0.98
C GLU A 89 22.02 9.77 0.30
N PHE A 90 21.72 8.75 1.11
CA PHE A 90 21.02 8.90 2.38
C PHE A 90 21.96 8.91 3.58
N SER A 91 23.26 8.63 3.41
CA SER A 91 24.23 8.55 4.51
C SER A 91 24.21 9.78 5.44
N SER A 92 24.13 10.99 4.88
CA SER A 92 24.11 12.25 5.63
C SER A 92 22.79 12.55 6.34
N ARG A 93 21.75 11.71 6.17
CA ARG A 93 20.43 11.90 6.79
C ARG A 93 20.27 11.25 8.16
N GLN A 94 21.26 10.44 8.60
CA GLN A 94 21.28 9.95 9.97
C GLN A 94 21.34 11.11 10.95
N ARG A 95 20.55 11.03 12.02
CA ARG A 95 20.60 12.02 13.08
C ARG A 95 20.12 11.45 14.40
N LYS A 96 20.57 12.10 15.47
CA LYS A 96 20.14 11.79 16.84
C LYS A 96 18.74 12.34 17.12
N ARG A 97 17.85 11.50 17.64
CA ARG A 97 16.60 11.93 18.30
C ARG A 97 16.36 11.11 19.56
N THR A 98 15.53 11.62 20.44
CA THR A 98 15.11 10.92 21.66
C THR A 98 13.74 10.30 21.41
N ILE A 99 13.61 9.00 21.71
CA ILE A 99 12.34 8.28 21.65
C ILE A 99 12.22 7.45 22.92
N ASN A 100 11.09 7.58 23.63
CA ASN A 100 10.85 6.89 24.90
C ASN A 100 12.00 7.05 25.90
N GLY A 101 12.58 8.26 25.98
CA GLY A 101 13.71 8.60 26.85
C GLY A 101 15.09 8.11 26.38
N VAL A 102 15.18 7.43 25.22
CA VAL A 102 16.43 6.89 24.68
C VAL A 102 16.89 7.68 23.47
N VAL A 103 18.12 8.20 23.52
CA VAL A 103 18.76 8.83 22.36
C VAL A 103 19.19 7.76 21.37
N ARG A 104 18.74 7.89 20.12
CA ARG A 104 19.08 6.99 19.01
C ARG A 104 19.62 7.79 17.84
N ASP A 105 20.67 7.29 17.21
CA ASP A 105 21.22 7.83 15.97
C ASP A 105 20.82 6.92 14.81
N ASP A 106 19.88 7.37 13.99
CA ASP A 106 19.23 6.53 12.96
C ASP A 106 18.68 7.37 11.79
N TRP A 107 18.16 6.69 10.77
CA TRP A 107 17.32 7.26 9.73
C TRP A 107 15.86 7.17 10.15
N TRP A 108 15.20 8.32 10.26
CA TRP A 108 13.83 8.42 10.76
C TRP A 108 12.84 8.49 9.61
N LEU A 109 11.76 7.72 9.66
CA LEU A 109 10.79 7.66 8.55
C LEU A 109 10.20 9.04 8.21
N ILE A 110 10.04 9.91 9.21
CA ILE A 110 9.56 11.29 9.03
C ILE A 110 10.54 12.21 8.27
N ASP A 111 11.79 11.79 8.05
CA ASP A 111 12.76 12.54 7.24
C ASP A 111 12.78 12.11 5.77
N PHE A 112 11.97 11.11 5.40
CA PHE A 112 11.96 10.49 4.08
C PHE A 112 10.60 10.66 3.43
N SER A 113 10.65 10.99 2.13
CA SER A 113 9.44 11.02 1.31
C SER A 113 8.93 9.61 1.02
N LEU A 114 7.63 9.48 0.69
CA LEU A 114 7.09 8.19 0.25
C LEU A 114 7.88 7.62 -0.95
N ALA A 115 8.25 8.46 -1.91
CA ALA A 115 9.04 8.03 -3.07
C ALA A 115 10.42 7.49 -2.67
N GLU A 116 11.05 8.06 -1.65
CA GLU A 116 12.31 7.54 -1.10
C GLU A 116 12.07 6.22 -0.34
N LEU A 117 11.04 6.15 0.51
CA LEU A 117 10.69 4.93 1.26
C LEU A 117 10.33 3.75 0.35
N LYS A 118 9.71 4.01 -0.80
CA LYS A 118 9.41 2.98 -1.83
C LYS A 118 10.66 2.43 -2.54
N ARG A 119 11.85 2.99 -2.30
CA ARG A 119 13.14 2.45 -2.76
C ARG A 119 13.81 1.57 -1.70
N VAL A 120 13.49 1.80 -0.43
CA VAL A 120 14.14 1.13 0.70
C VAL A 120 13.45 -0.21 0.94
N GLY A 121 14.22 -1.28 0.81
CA GLY A 121 13.78 -2.64 1.01
C GLY A 121 13.82 -3.06 2.47
N ILE A 122 12.79 -3.80 2.90
CA ILE A 122 12.63 -4.35 4.24
C ILE A 122 13.24 -5.76 4.27
N ASN A 123 13.98 -6.05 5.34
CA ASN A 123 14.67 -7.32 5.57
C ASN A 123 13.95 -8.12 6.65
N GLN A 124 13.98 -9.44 6.53
CA GLN A 124 13.59 -10.35 7.59
C GLN A 124 14.66 -10.31 8.68
N VAL A 125 14.36 -9.72 9.84
CA VAL A 125 15.33 -9.64 10.96
C VAL A 125 14.93 -10.45 12.19
N ARG A 126 13.67 -10.89 12.27
CA ARG A 126 13.19 -11.76 13.34
C ARG A 126 13.52 -13.22 13.00
N GLY A 127 13.71 -14.05 14.04
CA GLY A 127 13.99 -15.49 13.95
C GLY A 127 15.26 -15.82 13.14
N SER A 128 16.31 -16.29 13.80
CA SER A 128 17.57 -16.64 13.12
C SER A 128 17.41 -17.73 12.06
N THR A 129 16.37 -18.54 12.16
CA THR A 129 16.02 -19.63 11.24
C THR A 129 15.04 -19.23 10.14
N ARG A 130 14.48 -18.00 10.17
CA ARG A 130 13.50 -17.56 9.17
C ARG A 130 14.15 -17.31 7.80
N PRO A 131 13.43 -17.59 6.69
CA PRO A 131 13.97 -17.38 5.35
C PRO A 131 14.37 -15.92 5.10
N LYS A 132 15.55 -15.72 4.51
CA LYS A 132 16.08 -14.39 4.11
C LYS A 132 15.96 -14.11 2.61
N MET A 133 15.35 -15.02 1.86
CA MET A 133 15.27 -14.96 0.39
C MET A 133 14.47 -13.76 -0.15
N PHE A 134 13.71 -13.08 0.71
CA PHE A 134 12.91 -11.90 0.38
C PHE A 134 13.51 -10.59 0.91
N ASP A 135 14.70 -10.64 1.51
CA ASP A 135 15.36 -9.46 2.06
C ASP A 135 15.58 -8.40 0.98
N GLY A 136 15.14 -7.17 1.26
CA GLY A 136 15.30 -6.03 0.39
C GLY A 136 14.36 -6.01 -0.83
N LEU A 137 13.52 -7.03 -1.04
CA LEU A 137 12.65 -7.12 -2.21
C LEU A 137 11.35 -6.32 -2.07
N PHE A 138 10.86 -6.14 -0.84
CA PHE A 138 9.60 -5.46 -0.56
C PHE A 138 9.83 -4.18 0.24
N THR A 139 8.98 -3.18 0.05
CA THR A 139 9.17 -1.83 0.59
C THR A 139 7.99 -1.41 1.48
N TYR A 140 8.12 -0.26 2.13
CA TYR A 140 7.13 0.27 3.06
C TYR A 140 5.78 0.55 2.37
N PRO A 141 4.68 -0.13 2.76
CA PRO A 141 3.35 0.23 2.31
C PRO A 141 2.81 1.44 3.08
N THR A 142 1.91 2.18 2.46
CA THR A 142 1.05 3.16 3.13
C THR A 142 -0.13 2.45 3.78
N LEU A 143 -0.75 3.06 4.79
CA LEU A 143 -1.99 2.53 5.36
C LEU A 143 -3.07 2.38 4.27
N TRP A 144 -3.23 3.39 3.39
CA TRP A 144 -4.16 3.32 2.26
C TRP A 144 -3.99 2.08 1.38
N GLU A 145 -2.74 1.75 1.00
CA GLU A 145 -2.44 0.57 0.19
C GLU A 145 -2.86 -0.73 0.90
N VAL A 146 -2.63 -0.84 2.21
CA VAL A 146 -3.05 -2.02 2.98
C VAL A 146 -4.56 -2.09 3.16
N LEU A 147 -5.23 -0.96 3.42
CA LEU A 147 -6.70 -0.90 3.48
C LEU A 147 -7.33 -1.39 2.17
N GLN A 148 -6.79 -0.93 1.04
CA GLN A 148 -7.22 -1.34 -0.29
C GLN A 148 -6.95 -2.83 -0.52
N GLN A 149 -5.76 -3.32 -0.14
CA GLN A 149 -5.40 -4.73 -0.26
C GLN A 149 -6.38 -5.65 0.49
N VAL A 150 -6.68 -5.35 1.76
CA VAL A 150 -7.58 -6.18 2.57
C VAL A 150 -9.01 -6.13 2.04
N LYS A 151 -9.48 -4.95 1.60
CA LYS A 151 -10.80 -4.80 0.97
C LYS A 151 -10.91 -5.65 -0.30
N ASP A 152 -9.93 -5.58 -1.18
CA ASP A 152 -9.91 -6.33 -2.43
C ASP A 152 -9.80 -7.83 -2.18
N PHE A 153 -9.02 -8.25 -1.18
CA PHE A 153 -8.96 -9.64 -0.74
C PHE A 153 -10.34 -10.16 -0.26
N ASN A 154 -11.02 -9.41 0.60
CA ASN A 154 -12.35 -9.78 1.12
C ASN A 154 -13.38 -9.89 -0.01
N ILE A 155 -13.36 -8.96 -0.97
CA ILE A 155 -14.23 -9.00 -2.17
C ILE A 155 -13.90 -10.22 -3.03
N ARG A 156 -12.63 -10.39 -3.41
CA ARG A 156 -12.17 -11.45 -4.33
C ARG A 156 -12.43 -12.86 -3.80
N THR A 157 -12.35 -13.05 -2.48
CA THR A 157 -12.58 -14.36 -1.85
C THR A 157 -14.03 -14.57 -1.43
N ALA A 158 -14.91 -13.56 -1.58
CA ALA A 158 -16.27 -13.56 -1.06
C ALA A 158 -16.36 -14.02 0.42
N ASN A 159 -15.29 -13.75 1.19
CA ASN A 159 -15.06 -14.21 2.55
C ASN A 159 -15.12 -15.75 2.77
N GLU A 160 -15.13 -16.57 1.72
CA GLU A 160 -15.32 -18.03 1.81
C GLU A 160 -14.21 -18.75 2.56
N ARG A 161 -13.04 -18.14 2.67
CA ARG A 161 -11.90 -18.67 3.42
C ARG A 161 -12.19 -18.73 4.93
N ASN A 162 -12.98 -17.82 5.47
CA ASN A 162 -13.33 -17.83 6.89
C ASN A 162 -14.54 -18.75 7.12
N PRO A 163 -14.51 -19.69 8.10
CA PRO A 163 -15.62 -20.62 8.35
C PRO A 163 -16.98 -19.94 8.59
N ASN A 164 -16.97 -18.71 9.10
CA ASN A 164 -18.14 -17.89 9.36
C ASN A 164 -18.45 -16.86 8.26
N LYS A 165 -17.74 -16.92 7.12
CA LYS A 165 -17.82 -15.98 6.00
C LYS A 165 -17.64 -14.50 6.40
N LYS A 166 -16.95 -14.23 7.51
CA LYS A 166 -16.66 -12.86 7.95
C LYS A 166 -15.46 -12.30 7.17
N PRO A 167 -15.44 -10.99 6.89
CA PRO A 167 -14.27 -10.34 6.30
C PRO A 167 -13.06 -10.42 7.24
N VAL A 168 -11.87 -10.44 6.65
CA VAL A 168 -10.62 -10.21 7.39
C VAL A 168 -10.58 -8.75 7.85
N GLY A 169 -10.25 -8.53 9.12
CA GLY A 169 -10.07 -7.19 9.70
C GLY A 169 -8.61 -6.78 9.85
N ILE A 170 -8.42 -5.58 10.39
CA ILE A 170 -7.12 -4.99 10.73
C ILE A 170 -7.09 -4.60 12.21
N LEU A 171 -6.07 -5.05 12.94
CA LEU A 171 -5.63 -4.44 14.19
C LEU A 171 -4.55 -3.41 13.84
N LEU A 172 -4.83 -2.13 14.04
CA LEU A 172 -3.98 -1.02 13.64
C LEU A 172 -3.33 -0.41 14.88
N GLU A 173 -2.01 -0.58 15.04
CA GLU A 173 -1.25 0.04 16.12
C GLU A 173 -0.78 1.45 15.74
N ILE A 174 -1.15 2.43 16.56
CA ILE A 174 -0.57 3.77 16.54
C ILE A 174 0.72 3.73 17.35
N LYS A 175 1.85 3.84 16.66
CA LYS A 175 3.19 3.86 17.26
C LYS A 175 3.55 5.24 17.78
N ASP A 176 4.26 5.25 18.92
CA ASP A 176 5.02 6.39 19.44
C ASP A 176 4.28 7.74 19.32
N TYR A 177 3.09 7.81 19.91
CA TYR A 177 2.20 8.97 19.84
C TYR A 177 2.90 10.30 20.19
N GLU A 178 3.59 10.36 21.33
CA GLU A 178 4.34 11.54 21.76
C GLU A 178 5.49 11.91 20.81
N TYR A 179 6.13 10.94 20.15
CA TYR A 179 7.15 11.21 19.13
C TYR A 179 6.55 11.98 17.94
N HIS A 180 5.35 11.61 17.50
CA HIS A 180 4.70 12.32 16.40
C HIS A 180 4.25 13.73 16.81
N LEU A 181 3.81 13.94 18.05
CA LEU A 181 3.57 15.28 18.57
C LEU A 181 4.85 16.13 18.58
N GLU A 182 5.95 15.58 19.09
CA GLU A 182 7.22 16.30 19.24
C GLU A 182 7.87 16.63 17.89
N TYR A 183 7.99 15.64 17.00
CA TYR A 183 8.80 15.76 15.78
C TYR A 183 7.99 16.02 14.51
N ALA A 184 6.70 15.67 14.49
CA ALA A 184 5.81 15.98 13.37
C ALA A 184 4.95 17.22 13.65
N GLY A 185 4.79 17.60 14.92
CA GLY A 185 3.91 18.70 15.33
C GLY A 185 2.42 18.38 15.16
N VAL A 186 2.06 17.09 15.03
CA VAL A 186 0.69 16.66 14.74
C VAL A 186 0.31 15.41 15.54
N SER A 187 -0.99 15.28 15.85
CA SER A 187 -1.53 14.01 16.35
C SER A 187 -1.65 13.00 15.22
N ILE A 188 -0.91 11.90 15.32
CA ILE A 188 -1.04 10.77 14.39
C ILE A 188 -2.45 10.14 14.45
N VAL A 189 -3.14 10.20 15.60
CA VAL A 189 -4.52 9.69 15.75
C VAL A 189 -5.44 10.42 14.77
N GLN A 190 -5.35 11.74 14.68
CA GLN A 190 -6.17 12.53 13.75
C GLN A 190 -5.94 12.14 12.29
N TYR A 191 -4.69 11.84 11.92
CA TYR A 191 -4.36 11.38 10.58
C TYR A 191 -4.93 9.99 10.30
N VAL A 192 -4.85 9.07 11.27
CA VAL A 192 -5.45 7.72 11.17
C VAL A 192 -6.96 7.82 10.98
N ILE A 193 -7.65 8.57 11.84
CA ILE A 193 -9.11 8.72 11.75
C ILE A 193 -9.50 9.44 10.45
N SER A 194 -8.74 10.44 10.01
CA SER A 194 -8.97 11.13 8.73
C SER A 194 -8.84 10.18 7.54
N GLU A 195 -7.81 9.33 7.51
CA GLU A 195 -7.60 8.38 6.43
C GLU A 195 -8.68 7.28 6.41
N LEU A 196 -9.02 6.71 7.58
CA LEU A 196 -10.12 5.74 7.71
C LEU A 196 -11.46 6.34 7.28
N SER A 197 -11.73 7.61 7.63
CA SER A 197 -12.94 8.32 7.24
C SER A 197 -12.99 8.57 5.72
N LYS A 198 -11.87 9.00 5.11
CA LYS A 198 -11.76 9.16 3.65
C LYS A 198 -11.95 7.84 2.91
N PHE A 199 -11.50 6.74 3.48
CA PHE A 199 -11.70 5.39 2.94
C PHE A 199 -13.14 4.86 3.15
N GLY A 200 -13.94 5.54 3.98
CA GLY A 200 -15.33 5.16 4.27
C GLY A 200 -15.46 4.02 5.28
N ILE A 201 -14.52 3.89 6.22
CA ILE A 201 -14.50 2.87 7.27
C ILE A 201 -14.20 3.45 8.66
N GLY A 202 -14.45 4.75 8.85
CA GLY A 202 -14.11 5.48 10.08
C GLY A 202 -14.99 5.15 11.29
N THR A 203 -16.02 4.31 11.14
CA THR A 203 -16.93 3.90 12.22
C THR A 203 -17.19 2.39 12.19
N ILE A 204 -17.68 1.82 13.29
CA ILE A 204 -18.10 0.41 13.38
C ILE A 204 -19.12 0.09 12.29
N LYS A 205 -20.09 0.98 12.08
CA LYS A 205 -21.17 0.79 11.10
C LYS A 205 -20.61 0.62 9.70
N ASP A 206 -19.61 1.42 9.35
CA ASP A 206 -19.06 1.49 7.99
C ASP A 206 -18.03 0.38 7.73
N CYS A 207 -17.24 0.01 8.74
CA CYS A 207 -16.13 -0.93 8.57
C CYS A 207 -16.55 -2.41 8.67
N LYS A 208 -17.59 -2.75 9.46
CA LYS A 208 -17.88 -4.14 9.89
C LYS A 208 -18.06 -5.19 8.78
N SER A 209 -18.48 -4.77 7.58
CA SER A 209 -18.72 -5.67 6.43
C SER A 209 -17.71 -5.49 5.30
N VAL A 210 -16.75 -4.56 5.45
CA VAL A 210 -15.77 -4.21 4.41
C VAL A 210 -14.38 -4.63 4.87
N VAL A 211 -13.89 -3.96 5.92
CA VAL A 211 -12.63 -4.23 6.60
C VAL A 211 -12.84 -3.85 8.07
N PRO A 212 -13.15 -4.80 8.96
CA PRO A 212 -13.29 -4.50 10.40
C PRO A 212 -12.00 -3.89 10.95
N ILE A 213 -12.09 -2.72 11.59
CA ILE A 213 -10.94 -2.02 12.17
C ILE A 213 -10.99 -2.08 13.70
N VAL A 214 -9.83 -2.27 14.32
CA VAL A 214 -9.62 -2.05 15.76
C VAL A 214 -8.34 -1.24 15.91
N ILE A 215 -8.38 -0.17 16.71
CA ILE A 215 -7.22 0.71 16.91
C ILE A 215 -6.52 0.33 18.22
N MET A 216 -5.20 0.26 18.21
CA MET A 216 -4.42 -0.11 19.39
C MET A 216 -3.26 0.85 19.62
N SER A 217 -2.86 1.04 20.87
CA SER A 217 -1.65 1.80 21.21
C SER A 217 -1.18 1.48 22.62
N PHE A 218 0.13 1.58 22.85
CA PHE A 218 0.73 1.60 24.19
C PHE A 218 0.53 2.95 24.90
N ASP A 219 0.13 3.99 24.17
CA ASP A 219 -0.07 5.32 24.72
C ASP A 219 -1.54 5.55 25.08
N MET A 220 -1.82 5.77 26.37
CA MET A 220 -3.18 6.04 26.85
C MET A 220 -3.74 7.36 26.31
N ASN A 221 -2.91 8.36 26.00
CA ASN A 221 -3.36 9.60 25.37
C ASN A 221 -3.88 9.32 23.96
N ALA A 222 -3.21 8.46 23.19
CA ALA A 222 -3.69 8.04 21.87
C ALA A 222 -5.02 7.28 21.96
N VAL A 223 -5.17 6.38 22.95
CA VAL A 223 -6.42 5.64 23.18
C VAL A 223 -7.57 6.59 23.55
N LYS A 224 -7.30 7.58 24.42
CA LYS A 224 -8.27 8.62 24.80
C LYS A 224 -8.68 9.47 23.61
N GLU A 225 -7.73 10.00 22.84
CA GLU A 225 -8.04 10.80 21.66
C GLU A 225 -8.83 9.98 20.61
N THR A 226 -8.49 8.70 20.42
CA THR A 226 -9.24 7.82 19.52
C THR A 226 -10.70 7.69 19.95
N ARG A 227 -10.98 7.59 21.26
CA ARG A 227 -12.36 7.53 21.79
C ARG A 227 -13.16 8.79 21.47
N GLU A 228 -12.53 9.96 21.53
CA GLU A 228 -13.21 11.23 21.25
C GLU A 228 -13.55 11.40 19.76
N LEU A 229 -12.82 10.71 18.87
CA LEU A 229 -12.93 10.90 17.42
C LEU A 229 -13.74 9.81 16.69
N THR A 230 -13.92 8.62 17.28
CA THR A 230 -14.61 7.50 16.62
C THR A 230 -15.21 6.48 17.61
N ASP A 231 -16.24 5.76 17.16
CA ASP A 231 -16.82 4.63 17.87
C ASP A 231 -16.01 3.32 17.69
N LEU A 232 -14.98 3.30 16.83
CA LEU A 232 -14.16 2.11 16.56
C LEU A 232 -13.58 1.49 17.84
N PRO A 233 -13.54 0.16 17.97
CA PRO A 233 -13.03 -0.50 19.17
C PRO A 233 -11.54 -0.22 19.39
N ARG A 234 -11.17 -0.12 20.67
CA ARG A 234 -9.82 0.27 21.08
C ARG A 234 -9.17 -0.78 21.98
N VAL A 235 -7.89 -1.03 21.74
CA VAL A 235 -7.02 -1.84 22.61
C VAL A 235 -6.04 -0.90 23.32
N PHE A 236 -5.95 -1.00 24.64
CA PHE A 236 -4.84 -0.43 25.38
C PHE A 236 -3.74 -1.49 25.54
N LEU A 237 -2.59 -1.26 24.92
CA LEU A 237 -1.43 -2.16 24.97
C LEU A 237 -0.59 -1.89 26.21
N MET A 238 -0.08 -2.94 26.85
CA MET A 238 0.81 -2.84 27.99
C MET A 238 1.75 -4.04 28.07
N THR A 239 2.87 -3.83 28.76
CA THR A 239 3.80 -4.89 29.15
C THR A 239 3.61 -5.18 30.64
N GLY A 240 3.36 -6.43 31.00
CA GLY A 240 3.06 -6.79 32.38
C GLY A 240 1.62 -6.52 32.80
N LEU A 241 0.95 -7.52 33.38
CA LEU A 241 -0.35 -7.35 34.05
C LEU A 241 -0.22 -7.20 35.57
N GLN A 242 0.95 -7.50 36.13
CA GLN A 242 1.15 -7.57 37.57
C GLN A 242 1.32 -6.18 38.18
N ASN A 243 0.94 -6.05 39.46
CA ASN A 243 1.11 -4.83 40.26
C ASN A 243 0.36 -3.59 39.74
N GLN A 244 -0.65 -3.78 38.89
CA GLN A 244 -1.54 -2.68 38.53
C GLN A 244 -2.37 -2.25 39.74
N PRO A 245 -2.61 -0.94 39.95
CA PRO A 245 -3.53 -0.47 40.98
C PRO A 245 -4.90 -1.14 40.84
N SER A 246 -5.61 -1.37 41.95
CA SER A 246 -6.94 -2.02 41.93
C SER A 246 -7.98 -1.27 41.07
N THR A 247 -7.80 0.04 40.90
CA THR A 247 -8.67 0.91 40.08
C THR A 247 -8.30 0.91 38.60
N PHE A 248 -7.18 0.30 38.21
CA PHE A 248 -6.62 0.41 36.87
C PHE A 248 -7.60 -0.07 35.78
N TYR A 249 -8.15 -1.28 35.91
CA TYR A 249 -9.07 -1.82 34.90
C TYR A 249 -10.39 -1.07 34.85
N ALA A 250 -10.90 -0.62 36.01
CA ALA A 250 -12.09 0.21 36.10
C ALA A 250 -11.88 1.59 35.42
N GLU A 251 -10.65 2.11 35.42
CA GLU A 251 -10.30 3.32 34.66
C GLU A 251 -10.10 3.01 33.17
N ALA A 252 -9.45 1.89 32.84
CA ALA A 252 -9.17 1.50 31.46
C ALA A 252 -10.46 1.24 30.65
N THR A 253 -11.51 0.67 31.24
CA THR A 253 -12.83 0.48 30.59
C THR A 253 -13.46 1.80 30.13
N LYS A 254 -13.08 2.93 30.73
CA LYS A 254 -13.54 4.25 30.28
C LYS A 254 -12.93 4.68 28.96
N TYR A 255 -11.93 3.99 28.42
CA TYR A 255 -11.27 4.39 27.18
C TYR A 255 -11.06 3.23 26.20
N ALA A 256 -10.78 2.03 26.68
CA ALA A 256 -10.54 0.85 25.88
C ALA A 256 -11.64 -0.22 26.05
N ASN A 257 -11.79 -1.06 25.02
CA ASN A 257 -12.64 -2.24 25.06
C ASN A 257 -11.83 -3.52 25.35
N ILE A 258 -10.53 -3.45 25.06
CA ILE A 258 -9.62 -4.60 25.07
C ILE A 258 -8.33 -4.20 25.79
N ILE A 259 -7.81 -5.09 26.63
CA ILE A 259 -6.46 -5.00 27.17
C ILE A 259 -5.55 -5.90 26.34
N GLY A 260 -4.51 -5.31 25.74
CA GLY A 260 -3.53 -6.02 24.94
C GLY A 260 -2.21 -6.20 25.69
N VAL A 261 -1.80 -7.43 25.96
CA VAL A 261 -0.72 -7.75 26.90
C VAL A 261 0.24 -8.81 26.37
N ASP A 262 1.46 -8.81 26.89
CA ASP A 262 2.41 -9.85 26.57
C ASP A 262 1.92 -11.24 27.04
N LEU A 263 2.36 -12.30 26.36
CA LEU A 263 1.89 -13.67 26.61
C LEU A 263 2.26 -14.18 28.02
N ALA A 264 3.40 -13.76 28.56
CA ALA A 264 3.83 -14.16 29.90
C ALA A 264 2.94 -13.56 31.00
N SER A 265 2.28 -12.45 30.71
CA SER A 265 1.27 -11.83 31.57
C SER A 265 -0.06 -12.57 31.59
N VAL A 266 -0.35 -13.39 30.57
CA VAL A 266 -1.61 -14.16 30.48
C VAL A 266 -1.43 -15.60 30.94
N TRP A 267 -0.33 -16.23 30.57
CA TRP A 267 -0.07 -17.65 30.82
C TRP A 267 1.20 -17.85 31.64
N ASN A 268 1.05 -18.48 32.81
CA ASN A 268 2.16 -18.91 33.62
C ASN A 268 2.65 -20.29 33.17
N GLN A 269 3.81 -20.31 32.51
CA GLN A 269 4.38 -21.55 31.98
C GLN A 269 4.80 -22.55 33.07
N LYS A 270 5.20 -22.09 34.26
CA LYS A 270 5.65 -22.97 35.35
C LYS A 270 4.49 -23.71 35.98
N THR A 271 3.37 -23.01 36.20
CA THR A 271 2.17 -23.59 36.80
C THR A 271 1.19 -24.14 35.78
N GLN A 272 1.36 -23.84 34.50
CA GLN A 272 0.42 -24.16 33.41
C GLN A 272 -0.99 -23.61 33.71
N GLN A 273 -1.05 -22.38 34.24
CA GLN A 273 -2.30 -21.73 34.62
C GLN A 273 -2.40 -20.33 34.01
N ILE A 274 -3.65 -19.93 33.77
CA ILE A 274 -3.98 -18.55 33.43
C ILE A 274 -3.72 -17.67 34.66
N GLN A 275 -3.09 -16.52 34.45
CA GLN A 275 -2.81 -15.56 35.51
C GLN A 275 -4.13 -14.94 36.03
N PRO A 276 -4.29 -14.75 37.35
CA PRO A 276 -5.55 -14.29 37.95
C PRO A 276 -6.00 -12.93 37.44
N GLU A 277 -5.07 -12.07 37.02
CA GLU A 277 -5.36 -10.75 36.44
C GLU A 277 -6.21 -10.83 35.16
N VAL A 278 -6.12 -11.93 34.41
CA VAL A 278 -6.98 -12.18 33.25
C VAL A 278 -8.45 -12.25 33.66
N GLN A 279 -8.75 -12.82 34.83
CA GLN A 279 -10.11 -12.86 35.34
C GLN A 279 -10.59 -11.48 35.76
N LEU A 280 -9.73 -10.67 36.39
CA LEU A 280 -10.07 -9.28 36.75
C LEU A 280 -10.44 -8.43 35.53
N ILE A 281 -9.74 -8.61 34.40
CA ILE A 281 -10.07 -7.93 33.13
C ILE A 281 -11.46 -8.35 32.65
N LYS A 282 -11.76 -9.66 32.70
CA LYS A 282 -13.07 -10.20 32.29
C LYS A 282 -14.20 -9.76 33.21
N ASP A 283 -13.96 -9.68 34.52
CA ASP A 283 -14.94 -9.20 35.50
C ASP A 283 -15.33 -7.72 35.25
N ASN A 284 -14.42 -6.96 34.63
CA ASN A 284 -14.66 -5.60 34.13
C ASN A 284 -15.23 -5.55 32.70
N GLN A 285 -15.72 -6.68 32.17
CA GLN A 285 -16.33 -6.81 30.83
C GLN A 285 -15.39 -6.44 29.66
N MET A 286 -14.08 -6.48 29.87
CA MET A 286 -13.09 -6.23 28.81
C MET A 286 -12.65 -7.53 28.15
N MET A 287 -12.23 -7.43 26.88
CA MET A 287 -11.55 -8.53 26.20
C MET A 287 -10.05 -8.51 26.48
N VAL A 288 -9.39 -9.66 26.33
CA VAL A 288 -7.93 -9.80 26.42
C VAL A 288 -7.37 -10.16 25.06
N TYR A 289 -6.39 -9.39 24.61
CA TYR A 289 -5.56 -9.69 23.44
C TYR A 289 -4.14 -10.03 23.92
N ALA A 290 -3.65 -11.22 23.62
CA ALA A 290 -2.33 -11.67 24.09
C ALA A 290 -1.32 -11.70 22.92
N TRP A 291 -0.17 -11.06 23.09
CA TRP A 291 0.89 -10.98 22.07
C TRP A 291 2.25 -11.43 22.66
N THR A 292 3.19 -12.01 21.93
CA THR A 292 3.08 -12.63 20.62
C THR A 292 3.37 -14.14 20.78
N PHE A 293 2.44 -14.99 20.33
CA PHE A 293 2.69 -16.43 20.25
C PHE A 293 3.69 -16.72 19.13
N GLN A 294 4.82 -17.33 19.46
CA GLN A 294 5.87 -17.72 18.50
C GLN A 294 6.42 -19.08 18.90
N ASP A 295 6.65 -19.97 17.94
CA ASP A 295 7.23 -21.30 18.15
C ASP A 295 8.73 -21.36 17.85
N ASP A 296 9.27 -20.30 17.24
CA ASP A 296 10.65 -20.21 16.72
C ASP A 296 11.56 -19.19 17.45
N ALA A 297 11.04 -18.40 18.38
CA ALA A 297 11.89 -17.50 19.17
C ALA A 297 12.61 -18.25 20.31
N SER A 298 13.88 -17.89 20.55
CA SER A 298 14.67 -18.44 21.66
C SER A 298 13.99 -18.12 23.00
N GLY A 299 13.59 -19.15 23.75
CA GLY A 299 12.87 -18.98 25.02
C GLY A 299 11.35 -18.81 24.88
N THR A 300 10.77 -19.07 23.71
CA THR A 300 9.32 -19.06 23.57
C THR A 300 8.65 -20.14 24.41
N GLN A 301 7.51 -19.73 24.97
CA GLN A 301 6.56 -20.64 25.59
C GLN A 301 6.07 -21.63 24.54
N LYS A 302 6.69 -22.81 24.47
CA LYS A 302 6.07 -23.96 23.80
C LYS A 302 4.83 -24.34 24.58
N ILE A 303 3.69 -23.77 24.21
CA ILE A 303 2.40 -24.28 24.65
C ILE A 303 2.25 -25.61 23.93
N HIS A 304 2.60 -26.69 24.61
CA HIS A 304 2.14 -28.01 24.22
C HIS A 304 0.62 -27.97 24.32
N LEU A 305 -0.06 -27.72 23.20
CA LEU A 305 -1.49 -27.94 23.09
C LEU A 305 -1.70 -29.40 23.50
N LEU A 306 -2.17 -29.61 24.73
CA LEU A 306 -2.63 -30.89 25.20
C LEU A 306 -3.74 -31.30 24.24
N SER A 307 -3.47 -32.28 23.40
CA SER A 307 -4.49 -32.99 22.64
C SER A 307 -5.35 -33.77 23.63
N SER A 308 -6.22 -33.08 24.35
CA SER A 308 -7.22 -33.69 25.21
C SER A 308 -8.60 -33.36 24.65
N SER A 309 -9.33 -34.42 24.35
CA SER A 309 -10.69 -34.53 23.84
C SER A 309 -10.89 -34.36 22.33
N GLN A 310 -11.54 -35.40 21.78
CA GLN A 310 -11.97 -35.57 20.41
C GLN A 310 -13.15 -34.64 20.09
N ASP A 311 -12.96 -33.33 20.14
CA ASP A 311 -13.93 -32.41 19.54
C ASP A 311 -13.56 -32.21 18.07
N GLU A 312 -14.47 -32.62 17.21
CA GLU A 312 -14.40 -32.50 15.75
C GLU A 312 -14.34 -31.03 15.31
N TYR A 313 -13.19 -30.38 15.48
CA TYR A 313 -12.84 -29.24 14.64
C TYR A 313 -12.58 -29.76 13.22
N PRO A 314 -13.15 -29.14 12.17
CA PRO A 314 -13.06 -29.67 10.82
C PRO A 314 -11.60 -29.89 10.43
N ARG A 315 -11.30 -31.12 10.00
CA ARG A 315 -9.97 -31.69 9.70
C ARG A 315 -9.18 -30.96 8.60
N THR A 316 -9.57 -29.75 8.22
CA THR A 316 -8.90 -28.86 7.27
C THR A 316 -7.71 -28.10 7.89
N TYR A 317 -7.70 -27.84 9.20
CA TYR A 317 -6.62 -27.07 9.84
C TYR A 317 -5.34 -27.88 10.10
N HIS A 318 -5.45 -29.20 10.30
CA HIS A 318 -4.29 -30.05 10.61
C HIS A 318 -3.38 -30.39 9.41
N ARG A 319 -3.76 -30.06 8.17
CA ARG A 319 -2.87 -30.26 7.01
C ARG A 319 -1.75 -29.22 6.90
N VAL A 320 -1.83 -28.10 7.62
CA VAL A 320 -0.85 -26.99 7.47
C VAL A 320 0.38 -27.15 8.37
N PHE A 321 0.31 -27.98 9.43
CA PHE A 321 1.40 -28.12 10.42
C PHE A 321 2.47 -29.19 10.12
N ARG A 322 2.48 -29.78 8.93
CA ARG A 322 3.60 -30.63 8.47
C ARG A 322 4.14 -30.12 7.13
N CYS A 323 4.95 -29.06 7.17
CA CYS A 323 5.80 -28.68 6.05
C CYS A 323 7.19 -28.27 6.55
N SER A 324 7.86 -29.19 7.25
CA SER A 324 9.31 -29.26 7.22
C SER A 324 9.71 -29.94 5.90
N ASN A 325 10.29 -29.19 4.96
CA ASN A 325 11.01 -29.64 3.75
C ASN A 325 10.37 -29.57 2.35
N LEU A 326 9.29 -28.81 2.11
CA LEU A 326 8.94 -28.40 0.74
C LEU A 326 8.36 -26.98 0.75
N VAL A 327 8.76 -26.17 -0.23
CA VAL A 327 8.18 -24.85 -0.51
C VAL A 327 6.66 -24.98 -0.48
N CYS A 328 6.01 -24.32 0.47
CA CYS A 328 4.58 -24.44 0.74
C CYS A 328 3.78 -24.14 -0.55
N PRO A 329 2.71 -24.89 -0.88
CA PRO A 329 1.81 -24.57 -1.99
C PRO A 329 1.26 -23.14 -1.94
N ILE A 330 1.20 -22.53 -0.74
CA ILE A 330 0.87 -21.12 -0.55
C ILE A 330 2.00 -20.21 -1.05
N ILE A 331 3.27 -20.55 -0.81
CA ILE A 331 4.42 -19.81 -1.37
C ILE A 331 4.42 -19.90 -2.90
N LEU A 332 4.18 -21.08 -3.49
CA LEU A 332 4.05 -21.24 -4.94
C LEU A 332 2.85 -20.46 -5.50
N LYS A 333 1.71 -20.46 -4.79
CA LYS A 333 0.53 -19.69 -5.18
C LYS A 333 0.73 -18.18 -5.01
N LEU A 334 1.46 -17.73 -3.99
CA LEU A 334 1.83 -16.34 -3.78
C LEU A 334 2.90 -15.88 -4.78
N MET A 335 3.85 -16.74 -5.17
CA MET A 335 4.83 -16.43 -6.21
C MET A 335 4.16 -16.36 -7.60
N ASN A 336 3.24 -17.27 -7.90
CA ASN A 336 2.45 -17.24 -9.13
C ASN A 336 1.44 -16.08 -9.14
N ASN A 337 0.73 -15.84 -8.03
CA ASN A 337 -0.16 -14.69 -7.89
C ASN A 337 0.60 -13.36 -7.87
N TYR A 338 1.82 -13.31 -7.36
CA TYR A 338 2.66 -12.10 -7.46
C TYR A 338 3.07 -11.87 -8.91
N GLN A 339 3.43 -12.92 -9.66
CA GLN A 339 3.60 -12.79 -11.11
C GLN A 339 2.29 -12.37 -11.79
N ASP A 340 1.12 -12.85 -11.34
CA ASP A 340 -0.18 -12.52 -11.92
C ASP A 340 -0.73 -11.15 -11.48
N GLU A 341 -0.45 -10.64 -10.29
CA GLU A 341 -0.84 -9.32 -9.78
C GLU A 341 0.15 -8.24 -10.20
N GLU A 342 1.45 -8.54 -10.25
CA GLU A 342 2.43 -7.72 -10.96
C GLU A 342 2.10 -7.71 -12.46
N SER A 343 1.62 -8.83 -13.03
CA SER A 343 1.05 -8.83 -14.39
C SER A 343 -0.25 -8.05 -14.46
N GLY A 344 -1.14 -8.12 -13.47
CA GLY A 344 -2.45 -7.47 -13.47
C GLY A 344 -2.33 -5.95 -13.37
N PHE A 345 -1.46 -5.47 -12.48
CA PHE A 345 -1.07 -4.06 -12.37
C PHE A 345 -0.30 -3.60 -13.61
N LYS A 346 0.68 -4.37 -14.12
CA LYS A 346 1.37 -4.06 -15.40
C LYS A 346 0.43 -4.15 -16.61
N ILE A 347 -0.60 -4.99 -16.59
CA ILE A 347 -1.60 -5.15 -17.64
C ILE A 347 -2.54 -3.96 -17.59
N GLN A 348 -3.00 -3.56 -16.40
CA GLN A 348 -3.85 -2.39 -16.25
C GLN A 348 -3.10 -1.11 -16.65
N GLU A 349 -1.85 -0.95 -16.20
CA GLU A 349 -0.96 0.15 -16.62
C GLU A 349 -0.67 0.10 -18.13
N LYS A 350 -0.41 -1.09 -18.70
CA LYS A 350 -0.29 -1.28 -20.15
C LYS A 350 -1.60 -0.94 -20.88
N ILE A 351 -2.76 -1.36 -20.40
CA ILE A 351 -4.07 -1.06 -21.00
C ILE A 351 -4.33 0.44 -20.99
N TYR A 352 -4.05 1.14 -19.89
CA TYR A 352 -4.16 2.60 -19.82
C TYR A 352 -3.14 3.30 -20.72
N THR A 353 -1.94 2.76 -20.84
CA THR A 353 -0.88 3.29 -21.71
C THR A 353 -1.21 3.10 -23.19
N TRP A 354 -1.67 1.91 -23.60
CA TRP A 354 -2.13 1.61 -24.94
C TRP A 354 -3.46 2.30 -25.28
N GLY A 355 -4.34 2.50 -24.29
CA GLY A 355 -5.56 3.27 -24.43
C GLY A 355 -5.29 4.75 -24.72
N ARG A 356 -4.37 5.38 -23.97
CA ARG A 356 -3.90 6.75 -24.24
C ARG A 356 -3.17 6.84 -25.58
N PHE A 357 -2.32 5.86 -25.91
CA PHE A 357 -1.69 5.75 -27.22
C PHE A 357 -2.73 5.76 -28.34
N LEU A 358 -3.73 4.87 -28.27
CA LEU A 358 -4.75 4.73 -29.31
C LEU A 358 -5.59 6.00 -29.44
N LEU A 359 -5.96 6.63 -28.32
CA LEU A 359 -6.70 7.89 -28.29
C LEU A 359 -5.93 9.01 -29.02
N PHE A 360 -4.69 9.26 -28.63
CA PHE A 360 -3.87 10.31 -29.26
C PHE A 360 -3.53 9.98 -30.71
N PHE A 361 -3.25 8.72 -31.03
CA PHE A 361 -2.92 8.26 -32.38
C PHE A 361 -4.11 8.41 -33.33
N LEU A 362 -5.30 7.93 -32.97
CA LEU A 362 -6.50 8.05 -33.79
C LEU A 362 -6.94 9.51 -33.94
N THR A 363 -6.88 10.30 -32.86
CA THR A 363 -7.20 11.73 -32.92
C THR A 363 -6.23 12.47 -33.85
N GLY A 364 -4.94 12.16 -33.77
CA GLY A 364 -3.93 12.72 -34.66
C GLY A 364 -4.12 12.31 -36.12
N LEU A 365 -4.47 11.04 -36.39
CA LEU A 365 -4.77 10.54 -37.74
C LEU A 365 -6.00 11.24 -38.33
N ILE A 366 -7.07 11.41 -37.54
CA ILE A 366 -8.27 12.14 -37.96
C ILE A 366 -7.91 13.58 -38.35
N LEU A 367 -7.13 14.28 -37.53
CA LEU A 367 -6.70 15.64 -37.84
C LEU A 367 -5.85 15.73 -39.11
N LEU A 368 -4.95 14.76 -39.35
CA LEU A 368 -4.21 14.66 -40.61
C LEU A 368 -5.15 14.46 -41.80
N ILE A 369 -6.12 13.53 -41.71
CA ILE A 369 -7.09 13.27 -42.79
C ILE A 369 -7.92 14.53 -43.07
N VAL A 370 -8.42 15.18 -42.01
CA VAL A 370 -9.24 16.39 -42.10
C VAL A 370 -8.42 17.59 -42.62
N SER A 371 -7.08 17.57 -42.53
CA SER A 371 -6.27 18.63 -43.12
C SER A 371 -6.24 18.56 -44.65
N PHE A 372 -6.31 17.37 -45.28
CA PHE A 372 -6.15 17.22 -46.74
C PHE A 372 -7.18 17.96 -47.60
N PRO A 373 -8.46 18.06 -47.25
CA PRO A 373 -9.41 18.93 -47.97
C PRO A 373 -8.95 20.40 -48.05
N PHE A 374 -8.20 20.88 -47.05
CA PHE A 374 -7.62 22.23 -47.06
C PHE A 374 -6.35 22.34 -47.91
N SER A 375 -5.79 21.21 -48.38
CA SER A 375 -4.61 21.23 -49.26
C SER A 375 -4.87 21.95 -50.59
N GLY A 376 -6.10 21.85 -51.12
CA GLY A 376 -6.52 22.58 -52.33
C GLY A 376 -6.61 24.11 -52.13
N PHE A 377 -6.69 24.58 -50.88
CA PHE A 377 -6.73 26.00 -50.52
C PHE A 377 -5.36 26.55 -50.09
N LEU A 378 -4.30 25.74 -50.15
CA LEU A 378 -2.93 26.14 -49.78
C LEU A 378 -2.41 27.35 -50.57
N LEU A 379 -2.90 27.58 -51.80
CA LEU A 379 -2.52 28.72 -52.63
C LEU A 379 -3.10 30.06 -52.13
N VAL A 380 -4.20 30.03 -51.38
CA VAL A 380 -4.95 31.22 -50.95
C VAL A 380 -4.81 31.46 -49.45
N ASN A 381 -4.93 30.39 -48.67
CA ASN A 381 -4.79 30.42 -47.22
C ASN A 381 -4.24 29.08 -46.70
N PRO A 382 -2.92 28.95 -46.52
CA PRO A 382 -2.31 27.71 -46.06
C PRO A 382 -2.53 27.44 -44.57
N TYR A 383 -2.95 28.45 -43.80
CA TYR A 383 -3.03 28.37 -42.34
C TYR A 383 -3.90 27.22 -41.81
N PRO A 384 -5.14 26.97 -42.31
CA PRO A 384 -5.97 25.87 -41.81
C PRO A 384 -5.36 24.49 -42.07
N PHE A 385 -4.74 24.30 -43.24
CA PHE A 385 -4.01 23.06 -43.56
C PHE A 385 -2.86 22.86 -42.59
N VAL A 386 -1.97 23.85 -42.47
CA VAL A 386 -0.75 23.77 -41.65
C VAL A 386 -1.07 23.52 -40.19
N LEU A 387 -2.11 24.18 -39.66
CA LEU A 387 -2.53 24.05 -38.26
C LEU A 387 -3.03 22.64 -37.96
N LEU A 388 -4.00 22.15 -38.75
CA LEU A 388 -4.58 20.81 -38.55
C LEU A 388 -3.55 19.71 -38.80
N PHE A 389 -2.71 19.88 -39.82
CA PHE A 389 -1.65 18.93 -40.15
C PHE A 389 -0.60 18.84 -39.03
N SER A 390 -0.16 20.00 -38.49
CA SER A 390 0.85 20.04 -37.44
C SER A 390 0.32 19.61 -36.08
N LEU A 391 -0.94 19.92 -35.77
CA LEU A 391 -1.60 19.43 -34.57
C LEU A 391 -1.79 17.91 -34.64
N GLY A 392 -2.23 17.40 -35.79
CA GLY A 392 -2.35 15.97 -36.04
C GLY A 392 -1.02 15.23 -35.89
N SER A 393 0.06 15.75 -36.48
CA SER A 393 1.40 15.16 -36.36
C SER A 393 1.91 15.19 -34.91
N LEU A 394 1.64 16.26 -34.17
CA LEU A 394 2.07 16.41 -32.77
C LEU A 394 1.34 15.42 -31.85
N LEU A 395 0.05 15.20 -32.05
CA LEU A 395 -0.70 14.19 -31.30
C LEU A 395 -0.18 12.78 -31.56
N ILE A 396 0.23 12.46 -32.80
CA ILE A 396 0.86 11.18 -33.10
C ILE A 396 2.22 11.06 -32.37
N LEU A 397 3.02 12.12 -32.33
CA LEU A 397 4.27 12.10 -31.54
C LEU A 397 4.00 11.91 -30.04
N ILE A 398 2.97 12.56 -29.49
CA ILE A 398 2.53 12.39 -28.10
C ILE A 398 2.05 10.95 -27.84
N ALA A 399 1.39 10.32 -28.82
CA ALA A 399 1.01 8.92 -28.73
C ALA A 399 2.26 8.03 -28.59
N ILE A 400 3.28 8.23 -29.43
CA ILE A 400 4.55 7.48 -29.37
C ILE A 400 5.23 7.64 -28.00
N ILE A 401 5.21 8.84 -27.40
CA ILE A 401 5.74 9.11 -26.05
C ILE A 401 5.07 8.23 -24.99
N GLN A 402 3.80 7.86 -25.15
CA GLN A 402 3.12 7.00 -24.16
C GLN A 402 3.75 5.60 -24.10
N VAL A 403 4.25 5.08 -25.23
CA VAL A 403 4.71 3.69 -25.36
C VAL A 403 6.23 3.56 -25.45
N THR A 404 6.97 4.66 -25.28
CA THR A 404 8.43 4.72 -25.37
C THR A 404 9.04 5.56 -24.27
N GLU A 405 10.25 5.23 -23.82
CA GLU A 405 10.95 6.06 -22.83
C GLU A 405 11.27 7.43 -23.42
N TYR A 406 10.87 8.51 -22.73
CA TYR A 406 11.02 9.89 -23.22
C TYR A 406 12.47 10.25 -23.62
N LYS A 407 13.47 9.69 -22.91
CA LYS A 407 14.91 9.91 -23.20
C LYS A 407 15.33 9.36 -24.57
N THR A 408 14.67 8.31 -25.05
CA THR A 408 14.96 7.62 -26.31
C THR A 408 14.49 8.41 -27.53
N ILE A 409 13.56 9.35 -27.33
CA ILE A 409 13.01 10.20 -28.41
C ILE A 409 13.98 11.33 -28.69
N PHE A 410 14.45 12.02 -27.64
CA PHE A 410 15.37 13.15 -27.80
C PHE A 410 16.78 12.74 -28.27
N SER A 411 17.11 11.44 -28.25
CA SER A 411 18.34 10.92 -28.84
C SER A 411 18.24 10.62 -30.35
N GLN A 412 17.04 10.64 -30.95
CA GLN A 412 16.88 10.41 -32.38
C GLN A 412 17.16 11.67 -33.20
N ALA A 413 18.00 11.55 -34.22
CA ALA A 413 18.29 12.65 -35.16
C ALA A 413 17.02 13.23 -35.82
N GLY A 414 15.99 12.39 -36.03
CA GLY A 414 14.70 12.81 -36.58
C GLY A 414 13.90 13.76 -35.67
N THR A 415 14.17 13.80 -34.37
CA THR A 415 13.41 14.62 -33.40
C THR A 415 13.68 16.10 -33.63
N VAL A 416 14.95 16.47 -33.82
CA VAL A 416 15.34 17.86 -34.11
C VAL A 416 14.74 18.33 -35.43
N ILE A 417 14.83 17.47 -36.46
CA ILE A 417 14.27 17.76 -37.80
C ILE A 417 12.75 17.95 -37.72
N TYR A 418 12.05 17.10 -36.97
CA TYR A 418 10.61 17.19 -36.78
C TYR A 418 10.20 18.52 -36.15
N PHE A 419 10.84 18.94 -35.04
CA PHE A 419 10.47 20.19 -34.37
C PHE A 419 10.83 21.43 -35.19
N ILE A 420 11.94 21.42 -35.92
CA ILE A 420 12.28 22.50 -36.86
C ILE A 420 11.20 22.58 -37.94
N ALA A 421 10.84 21.47 -38.58
CA ALA A 421 9.83 21.46 -39.63
C ALA A 421 8.44 21.87 -39.13
N LEU A 422 8.05 21.46 -37.92
CA LEU A 422 6.81 21.87 -37.27
C LEU A 422 6.76 23.39 -37.03
N LEU A 423 7.83 23.97 -36.47
CA LEU A 423 7.89 25.41 -36.21
C LEU A 423 7.97 26.23 -37.50
N SER A 424 8.80 25.80 -38.46
CA SER A 424 8.89 26.43 -39.78
C SER A 424 7.57 26.32 -40.55
N GLY A 425 6.87 25.20 -40.39
CA GLY A 425 5.56 24.97 -40.97
C GLY A 425 4.54 25.98 -40.49
N LEU A 426 4.36 26.05 -39.17
CA LEU A 426 3.48 27.04 -38.52
C LEU A 426 3.84 28.47 -38.91
N TYR A 427 5.14 28.80 -38.96
CA TYR A 427 5.62 30.11 -39.40
C TYR A 427 5.20 30.42 -40.84
N THR A 428 5.51 29.55 -41.80
CA THR A 428 5.13 29.78 -43.21
C THR A 428 3.62 29.81 -43.42
N GLY A 429 2.85 29.04 -42.64
CA GLY A 429 1.39 29.07 -42.66
C GLY A 429 0.80 30.38 -42.16
N VAL A 430 1.30 30.91 -41.04
CA VAL A 430 0.86 32.19 -40.45
C VAL A 430 1.21 33.37 -41.34
N PHE A 431 2.44 33.40 -41.86
CA PHE A 431 2.95 34.51 -42.67
C PHE A 431 2.70 34.35 -44.18
N LYS A 432 1.96 33.31 -44.59
CA LYS A 432 1.60 33.02 -46.00
C LYS A 432 2.80 32.98 -46.94
N ILE A 433 3.89 32.38 -46.49
CA ILE A 433 5.15 32.29 -47.24
C ILE A 433 5.00 31.16 -48.27
N GLY A 434 4.77 31.52 -49.54
CA GLY A 434 4.95 30.69 -50.74
C GLY A 434 4.48 29.23 -50.67
N TYR A 435 3.44 28.87 -51.42
CA TYR A 435 2.88 27.52 -51.50
C TYR A 435 3.90 26.37 -51.53
N LEU A 436 4.88 26.43 -52.45
CA LEU A 436 5.88 25.37 -52.62
C LEU A 436 6.78 25.23 -51.40
N THR A 437 7.07 26.33 -50.71
CA THR A 437 7.89 26.35 -49.49
C THR A 437 7.14 25.71 -48.33
N THR A 438 5.89 26.13 -48.08
CA THR A 438 5.05 25.52 -47.04
C THR A 438 4.85 24.03 -47.31
N LEU A 439 4.53 23.63 -48.54
CA LEU A 439 4.34 22.23 -48.91
C LEU A 439 5.62 21.41 -48.68
N GLY A 440 6.78 21.94 -49.10
CA GLY A 440 8.07 21.30 -48.88
C GLY A 440 8.36 21.06 -47.40
N ILE A 441 8.07 22.04 -46.54
CA ILE A 441 8.25 21.91 -45.08
C ILE A 441 7.30 20.86 -44.48
N MET A 442 6.04 20.82 -44.92
CA MET A 442 5.06 19.82 -44.47
C MET A 442 5.47 18.39 -44.87
N ILE A 443 6.07 18.23 -46.05
CA ILE A 443 6.65 16.96 -46.49
C ILE A 443 7.80 16.55 -45.56
N VAL A 444 8.70 17.47 -45.21
CA VAL A 444 9.80 17.18 -44.27
C VAL A 444 9.26 16.79 -42.89
N GLN A 445 8.24 17.48 -42.40
CA GLN A 445 7.61 17.21 -41.11
C GLN A 445 7.01 15.80 -41.04
N ILE A 446 6.26 15.37 -42.06
CA ILE A 446 5.67 14.03 -42.08
C ILE A 446 6.72 12.94 -42.28
N LEU A 447 7.76 13.17 -43.10
CA LEU A 447 8.86 12.22 -43.25
C LEU A 447 9.63 12.05 -41.94
N ALA A 448 9.86 13.14 -41.19
CA ALA A 448 10.48 13.08 -39.88
C ALA A 448 9.60 12.34 -38.85
N LEU A 449 8.28 12.56 -38.88
CA LEU A 449 7.34 11.81 -38.03
C LEU A 449 7.35 10.32 -38.37
N LEU A 450 7.31 9.95 -39.66
CA LEU A 450 7.35 8.55 -40.10
C LEU A 450 8.67 7.87 -39.72
N TYR A 451 9.79 8.58 -39.83
CA TYR A 451 11.08 8.11 -39.33
C TYR A 451 11.03 7.83 -37.83
N LEU A 452 10.47 8.76 -37.03
CA LEU A 452 10.33 8.59 -35.59
C LEU A 452 9.41 7.41 -35.25
N MET A 453 8.30 7.24 -35.96
CA MET A 453 7.42 6.07 -35.82
C MET A 453 8.17 4.76 -36.08
N ALA A 454 8.94 4.69 -37.17
CA ALA A 454 9.70 3.50 -37.52
C ALA A 454 10.85 3.21 -36.54
N ALA A 455 11.48 4.25 -35.99
CA ALA A 455 12.58 4.12 -35.04
C ALA A 455 12.11 3.75 -33.63
N LEU A 456 10.93 4.22 -33.21
CA LEU A 456 10.49 4.20 -31.81
C LEU A 456 9.39 3.17 -31.52
N LEU A 457 8.58 2.78 -32.50
CA LEU A 457 7.54 1.77 -32.25
C LEU A 457 8.15 0.37 -32.10
N PRO A 458 7.72 -0.43 -31.10
CA PRO A 458 8.15 -1.81 -30.93
C PRO A 458 7.91 -2.62 -32.21
N GLY A 459 8.97 -3.21 -32.78
CA GLY A 459 8.93 -3.95 -34.05
C GLY A 459 9.26 -3.11 -35.31
N GLY A 460 9.40 -1.79 -35.21
CA GLY A 460 9.69 -0.89 -36.33
C GLY A 460 11.05 -1.14 -37.00
N GLN A 461 12.15 -1.17 -36.23
CA GLN A 461 13.48 -1.42 -36.81
C GLN A 461 13.68 -2.87 -37.28
N ALA A 462 13.16 -3.86 -36.54
CA ALA A 462 13.25 -5.27 -36.93
C ALA A 462 12.37 -5.58 -38.15
N GLY A 463 11.15 -5.03 -38.20
CA GLY A 463 10.22 -5.17 -39.32
C GLY A 463 10.68 -4.44 -40.58
N LEU A 464 11.19 -3.21 -40.46
CA LEU A 464 11.71 -2.44 -41.59
C LEU A 464 13.00 -3.06 -42.13
N LYS A 465 13.92 -3.51 -41.26
CA LYS A 465 15.12 -4.26 -41.67
C LYS A 465 14.75 -5.54 -42.40
N ASN A 466 13.78 -6.32 -41.90
CA ASN A 466 13.32 -7.54 -42.56
C ASN A 466 12.59 -7.27 -43.89
N TYR A 467 11.85 -6.17 -44.01
CA TYR A 467 11.18 -5.75 -45.26
C TYR A 467 12.17 -5.23 -46.31
N ILE A 468 13.16 -4.44 -45.91
CA ILE A 468 14.23 -3.98 -46.81
C ILE A 468 15.08 -5.17 -47.28
N LEU A 469 15.44 -6.08 -46.36
CA LEU A 469 16.19 -7.29 -46.70
C LEU A 469 15.38 -8.26 -47.59
N SER A 470 14.05 -8.29 -47.50
CA SER A 470 13.21 -9.11 -48.37
C SER A 470 13.05 -8.51 -49.77
N LYS A 471 13.07 -7.17 -49.90
CA LYS A 471 13.03 -6.45 -51.18
C LYS A 471 14.37 -6.38 -51.92
N ILE A 472 15.51 -6.55 -51.23
CA ILE A 472 16.84 -6.68 -51.85
C ILE A 472 17.09 -8.11 -52.38
N LYS A 473 16.31 -9.10 -51.92
CA LYS A 473 16.41 -10.52 -52.34
C LYS A 473 15.45 -10.92 -53.48
N THR A 474 14.65 -10.00 -53.99
CA THR A 474 13.85 -10.14 -55.22
C THR A 474 14.37 -9.15 -56.23
#